data_AF-A0A1V9FBW6-F1
#
_entry.id   AF-A0A1V9FBW6-F1
#
_cell.length_a   1.000
_cell.length_b   1.000
_cell.length_c   1.000
_cell.angle_alpha   90.00
_cell.angle_beta   90.00
_cell.angle_gamma   90.00
#
_symmetry.space_group_name_H-M   'P 1'
#
loop_
_entity.id
_entity.type
_entity.pdbx_description
1 polymer ?
#
loop_
_entity_poly.entity_id
_entity_poly.type
_entity_poly.pdbx_seq_one_letter_code
_entity_poly.pdbx_strand_id
1 'polypeptide(L)'
;MRIAVGWNSFKLRSFSFQDLGIAQREEFGMSIEVRQKYFHFCFIPFFSLGKIWTIRRGNQLYEVPADLQTQINASATAAAIKTPFYTYTGPLLFALIVILIVMNSNHPKYPSKEEAVKLFNAEMAVLDSKRQHLTTKDFITVQRLGNGLSDTTIYLKIEDINGDQITVTPVEMTPPVTDAKAFEVDDEYTRHASTLPSVKISNKQLQAAFVKDYLTSGNRQAIKKQGINLLNDGKSYIATDVVRHFGPVITRRGLGSYGGPELTIGLSNTGWPATISDIKELTGNGDWSDNLNQKVGGRDPGLFGATFRLNGYHIKDGQPYKIVMTLKDTTGQLHQYEIAGVNLDHTVKEL
;
A
#
# COMPACT_ATOMS: atom_id res chain seq x y z
N MET A 1 -32.49 10.11 11.59
CA MET A 1 -31.83 9.93 12.91
C MET A 1 -31.92 11.26 13.66
N ARG A 2 -32.59 11.32 14.81
CA ARG A 2 -32.70 12.58 15.60
C ARG A 2 -31.60 12.58 16.66
N ILE A 3 -30.74 13.59 16.64
CA ILE A 3 -29.72 13.79 17.67
C ILE A 3 -30.40 14.40 18.90
N ALA A 4 -30.40 13.69 20.01
CA ALA A 4 -31.00 14.17 21.27
C ALA A 4 -29.93 14.91 22.10
N VAL A 5 -29.96 16.23 22.06
CA VAL A 5 -29.12 17.10 22.89
C VAL A 5 -30.00 17.72 23.97
N GLY A 6 -29.57 17.65 25.23
CA GLY A 6 -30.39 18.15 26.31
C GLY A 6 -29.78 18.03 27.69
N TRP A 7 -30.61 18.40 28.67
CA TRP A 7 -30.31 18.43 30.08
C TRP A 7 -31.27 17.44 30.75
N ASN A 8 -30.74 16.52 31.53
CA ASN A 8 -31.57 15.57 32.26
C ASN A 8 -31.02 15.39 33.69
N SER A 9 -31.76 14.69 34.55
CA SER A 9 -31.32 14.33 35.88
C SER A 9 -31.69 12.89 36.22
N PHE A 10 -30.76 12.16 36.83
CA PHE A 10 -31.04 10.85 37.41
C PHE A 10 -30.90 10.90 38.93
N LYS A 11 -31.67 10.04 39.61
CA LYS A 11 -31.65 9.92 41.07
C LYS A 11 -30.33 9.31 41.52
N LEU A 12 -29.63 9.97 42.44
CA LEU A 12 -28.48 9.39 43.14
C LEU A 12 -28.92 8.62 44.37
N ARG A 13 -29.71 9.28 45.23
CA ARG A 13 -30.17 8.74 46.51
C ARG A 13 -31.45 9.42 46.93
N SER A 14 -32.21 8.74 47.78
CA SER A 14 -33.42 9.26 48.44
C SER A 14 -33.21 9.17 49.95
N PHE A 15 -33.74 10.15 50.67
CA PHE A 15 -33.64 10.32 52.11
C PHE A 15 -35.02 10.60 52.69
N SER A 16 -35.23 10.13 53.91
CA SER A 16 -36.29 10.66 54.78
C SER A 16 -35.88 12.03 55.34
N PHE A 17 -36.83 12.76 55.93
CA PHE A 17 -36.52 14.01 56.62
C PHE A 17 -35.65 13.75 57.87
N GLN A 18 -35.86 12.60 58.51
CA GLN A 18 -35.08 12.14 59.66
C GLN A 18 -33.61 11.88 59.30
N ASP A 19 -33.32 11.27 58.14
CA ASP A 19 -31.94 11.02 57.66
C ASP A 19 -31.12 12.31 57.47
N LEU A 20 -31.81 13.44 57.32
CA LEU A 20 -31.20 14.76 57.15
C LEU A 20 -31.26 15.62 58.42
N GLY A 21 -31.79 15.08 59.53
CA GLY A 21 -31.91 15.80 60.81
C GLY A 21 -32.96 16.91 60.82
N ILE A 22 -33.94 16.86 59.92
CA ILE A 22 -34.98 17.90 59.79
C ILE A 22 -36.17 17.49 60.66
N ALA A 23 -36.40 18.23 61.75
CA ALA A 23 -37.39 17.88 62.79
C ALA A 23 -38.86 18.25 62.44
N GLN A 24 -39.16 18.73 61.23
CA GLN A 24 -40.52 19.10 60.84
C GLN A 24 -41.38 17.87 60.49
N ARG A 25 -42.71 18.00 60.67
CA ARG A 25 -43.73 16.95 60.48
C ARG A 25 -43.54 16.24 59.14
N GLU A 26 -43.11 14.97 59.18
CA GLU A 26 -43.19 14.08 58.02
C GLU A 26 -44.66 14.01 57.56
N GLU A 27 -45.01 14.67 56.45
CA GLU A 27 -46.24 14.30 55.76
C GLU A 27 -46.02 12.91 55.15
N PHE A 28 -46.98 12.02 55.41
CA PHE A 28 -46.90 10.62 54.99
C PHE A 28 -46.66 10.52 53.47
N GLY A 29 -45.57 9.84 53.08
CA GLY A 29 -45.24 9.59 51.66
C GLY A 29 -44.38 10.66 50.97
N MET A 30 -43.77 11.60 51.71
CA MET A 30 -42.77 12.52 51.16
C MET A 30 -41.34 12.01 51.37
N SER A 31 -40.47 12.18 50.36
CA SER A 31 -39.04 11.89 50.46
C SER A 31 -38.20 12.96 49.78
N ILE A 32 -36.98 13.17 50.26
CA ILE A 32 -36.02 14.09 49.67
C ILE A 32 -35.10 13.30 48.74
N GLU A 33 -35.13 13.59 47.44
CA GLU A 33 -34.23 13.00 46.47
C GLU A 33 -33.08 13.96 46.14
N VAL A 34 -31.85 13.43 46.14
CA VAL A 34 -30.72 14.08 45.49
C VAL A 34 -30.58 13.52 44.09
N ARG A 35 -30.54 14.40 43.10
CA ARG A 35 -30.43 14.04 41.69
C ARG A 35 -29.21 14.72 41.09
N GLN A 36 -28.56 14.04 40.16
CA GLN A 36 -27.42 14.57 39.42
C GLN A 36 -27.92 15.16 38.11
N LYS A 37 -27.81 16.48 37.93
CA LYS A 37 -28.03 17.11 36.62
C LYS A 37 -26.83 16.81 35.72
N TYR A 38 -27.09 16.46 34.48
CA TYR A 38 -26.04 16.20 33.50
C TYR A 38 -26.46 16.67 32.11
N PHE A 39 -25.47 17.12 31.36
CA PHE A 39 -25.62 17.39 29.94
C PHE A 39 -25.45 16.06 29.20
N HIS A 40 -26.27 15.81 28.18
CA HIS A 40 -26.17 14.60 27.38
C HIS A 40 -26.18 14.88 25.88
N PHE A 41 -25.53 13.98 25.16
CA PHE A 41 -25.58 13.88 23.72
C PHE A 41 -26.00 12.45 23.35
N CYS A 42 -27.10 12.29 22.60
CA CYS A 42 -27.70 10.99 22.28
C CYS A 42 -27.96 10.12 23.53
N PHE A 43 -28.49 10.73 24.59
CA PHE A 43 -28.73 10.12 25.91
C PHE A 43 -27.48 9.66 26.68
N ILE A 44 -26.26 9.88 26.15
CA ILE A 44 -25.00 9.59 26.84
C ILE A 44 -24.60 10.80 27.70
N PRO A 45 -24.42 10.65 29.03
CA PRO A 45 -23.92 11.71 29.88
C PRO A 45 -22.51 12.18 29.47
N PHE A 46 -22.35 13.49 29.30
CA PHE A 46 -21.09 14.11 28.89
C PHE A 46 -20.38 14.78 30.07
N PHE A 47 -21.10 15.61 30.84
CA PHE A 47 -20.56 16.21 32.06
C PHE A 47 -21.66 16.46 33.09
N SER A 48 -21.26 16.34 34.35
CA SER A 48 -22.08 16.75 35.49
C SER A 48 -22.27 18.26 35.50
N LEU A 49 -23.51 18.70 35.74
CA LEU A 49 -23.90 20.11 35.86
C LEU A 49 -24.20 20.52 37.31
N GLY A 50 -23.91 19.62 38.25
CA GLY A 50 -24.22 19.79 39.67
C GLY A 50 -25.38 18.94 40.16
N LYS A 51 -25.58 18.96 41.47
CA LYS A 51 -26.63 18.21 42.16
C LYS A 51 -27.83 19.11 42.42
N ILE A 52 -29.01 18.53 42.36
CA ILE A 52 -30.25 19.17 42.78
C ILE A 52 -30.92 18.35 43.86
N TRP A 53 -31.53 19.04 44.80
CA TRP A 53 -32.39 18.46 45.80
C TRP A 53 -33.83 18.70 45.39
N THR A 54 -34.66 17.67 45.46
CA THR A 54 -36.08 17.72 45.07
C THR A 54 -36.92 16.97 46.09
N ILE A 55 -38.10 17.49 46.41
CA ILE A 55 -39.07 16.78 47.24
C ILE A 55 -39.91 15.92 46.31
N ARG A 56 -40.00 14.62 46.60
CA ARG A 56 -40.87 13.69 45.91
C ARG A 56 -42.12 13.43 46.74
N ARG A 57 -43.29 13.72 46.15
CA ARG A 57 -44.60 13.40 46.70
C ARG A 57 -45.35 12.58 45.65
N GLY A 58 -45.44 11.27 45.86
CA GLY A 58 -45.92 10.33 44.85
C GLY A 58 -45.04 10.29 43.60
N ASN A 59 -45.62 10.59 42.43
CA ASN A 59 -44.93 10.60 41.13
C ASN A 59 -44.48 12.00 40.67
N GLN A 60 -44.67 13.03 41.49
CA GLN A 60 -44.31 14.40 41.17
C GLN A 60 -43.06 14.82 41.95
N LEU A 61 -42.21 15.61 41.28
CA LEU A 61 -41.00 16.20 41.84
C LEU A 61 -41.24 17.70 42.01
N TYR A 62 -40.96 18.20 43.21
CA TYR A 62 -41.09 19.61 43.57
C TYR A 62 -39.72 20.18 43.93
N GLU A 63 -39.53 21.47 43.69
CA GLU A 63 -38.36 22.20 44.15
C GLU A 63 -38.38 22.28 45.68
N VAL A 64 -37.18 22.19 46.28
CA VAL A 64 -37.04 22.30 47.73
C VAL A 64 -37.16 23.79 48.11
N PRO A 65 -38.05 24.16 49.04
CA PRO A 65 -38.11 25.50 49.62
C PRO A 65 -36.76 25.96 50.18
N ALA A 66 -36.47 27.27 50.09
CA ALA A 66 -35.14 27.83 50.40
C ALA A 66 -34.68 27.59 51.87
N ASP A 67 -35.64 27.56 52.80
CA ASP A 67 -35.42 27.25 54.21
C ASP A 67 -34.97 25.80 54.42
N LEU A 68 -35.61 24.85 53.76
CA LEU A 68 -35.22 23.44 53.78
C LEU A 68 -33.89 23.22 53.05
N GLN A 69 -33.65 23.91 51.94
CA GLN A 69 -32.41 23.80 51.19
C GLN A 69 -31.19 24.19 52.04
N THR A 70 -31.35 25.22 52.89
CA THR A 70 -30.30 25.64 53.83
C THR A 70 -29.99 24.56 54.86
N GLN A 71 -31.01 23.91 55.42
CA GLN A 71 -30.84 22.81 56.38
C GLN A 71 -30.20 21.57 55.73
N ILE A 72 -30.62 21.21 54.52
CA ILE A 72 -30.06 20.09 53.77
C ILE A 72 -28.57 20.35 53.48
N ASN A 73 -28.21 21.55 53.01
CA ASN A 73 -26.83 21.89 52.71
C ASN A 73 -25.93 21.91 53.96
N ALA A 74 -26.50 22.22 55.13
CA ALA A 74 -25.79 22.16 56.42
C ALA A 74 -25.60 20.72 56.94
N SER A 75 -26.34 19.73 56.41
CA SER A 75 -26.21 18.34 56.83
C SER A 75 -24.91 17.70 56.34
N ALA A 76 -24.23 16.94 57.21
CA ALA A 76 -23.04 16.17 56.82
C ALA A 76 -23.33 15.14 55.72
N THR A 77 -24.58 14.66 55.66
CA THR A 77 -25.08 13.74 54.62
C THR A 77 -25.01 14.35 53.22
N ALA A 78 -25.31 15.64 53.07
CA ALA A 78 -25.24 16.33 51.77
C ALA A 78 -23.80 16.41 51.23
N ALA A 79 -22.82 16.64 52.12
CA ALA A 79 -21.41 16.70 51.75
C ALA A 79 -20.84 15.34 51.32
N ALA A 80 -21.37 14.24 51.84
CA ALA A 80 -20.86 12.88 51.58
C ALA A 80 -21.23 12.33 50.19
N ILE A 81 -22.22 12.90 49.51
CA ILE A 81 -22.73 12.37 48.24
C ILE A 81 -21.77 12.77 47.12
N LYS A 82 -21.05 11.80 46.55
CA LYS A 82 -20.13 12.03 45.43
C LYS A 82 -20.86 11.99 44.09
N THR A 83 -20.33 12.72 43.11
CA THR A 83 -20.79 12.65 41.72
C THR A 83 -20.34 11.30 41.13
N PRO A 84 -21.24 10.49 40.54
CA PRO A 84 -20.83 9.22 39.94
C PRO A 84 -19.92 9.41 38.73
N PHE A 85 -18.92 8.56 38.57
CA PHE A 85 -17.96 8.65 37.46
C PHE A 85 -18.63 8.54 36.08
N TYR A 86 -19.77 7.83 35.98
CA TYR A 86 -20.48 7.65 34.72
C TYR A 86 -21.17 8.93 34.19
N THR A 87 -21.15 10.04 34.94
CA THR A 87 -21.55 11.34 34.35
C THR A 87 -20.57 11.85 33.29
N TYR A 88 -19.38 11.24 33.23
CA TYR A 88 -18.29 11.59 32.30
C TYR A 88 -18.11 10.54 31.20
N THR A 89 -19.11 9.69 30.94
CA THR A 89 -19.03 8.64 29.91
C THR A 89 -18.72 9.18 28.52
N GLY A 90 -19.27 10.34 28.13
CA GLY A 90 -19.03 10.96 26.84
C GLY A 90 -17.55 11.29 26.60
N PRO A 91 -16.90 12.11 27.45
CA PRO A 91 -15.47 12.37 27.37
C PRO A 91 -14.60 11.11 27.42
N LEU A 92 -14.95 10.12 28.25
CA LEU A 92 -14.21 8.86 28.33
C LEU A 92 -14.28 8.07 27.01
N LEU A 93 -15.46 7.99 26.40
CA LEU A 93 -15.62 7.35 25.08
C LEU A 93 -14.87 8.11 23.99
N PHE A 94 -14.91 9.45 24.02
CA PHE A 94 -14.15 10.27 23.08
C PHE A 94 -12.64 10.03 23.21
N ALA A 95 -12.11 10.02 24.43
CA ALA A 95 -10.70 9.71 24.69
C ALA A 95 -10.32 8.31 24.19
N LEU A 96 -11.18 7.30 24.41
CA LEU A 96 -10.96 5.94 23.91
C LEU A 96 -10.90 5.90 22.38
N ILE A 97 -11.81 6.58 21.69
CA ILE A 97 -11.80 6.67 20.22
C ILE A 97 -10.50 7.31 19.73
N VAL A 98 -10.05 8.39 20.36
CA VAL A 98 -8.77 9.04 20.02
C VAL A 98 -7.60 8.08 20.23
N ILE A 99 -7.56 7.35 21.35
CA ILE A 99 -6.51 6.34 21.61
C ILE A 99 -6.51 5.27 20.52
N LEU A 100 -7.68 4.74 20.12
CA LEU A 100 -7.79 3.73 19.08
C LEU A 100 -7.32 4.25 17.72
N ILE A 101 -7.64 5.51 17.37
CA ILE A 101 -7.14 6.15 16.15
C ILE A 101 -5.62 6.27 16.17
N VAL A 102 -5.04 6.73 17.28
CA VAL A 102 -3.59 6.88 17.45
C VAL A 102 -2.87 5.52 17.39
N MET A 103 -3.43 4.49 18.03
CA MET A 103 -2.90 3.13 17.96
C MET A 103 -2.93 2.58 16.54
N ASN A 104 -4.03 2.79 15.82
CA ASN A 104 -4.16 2.34 14.44
C ASN A 104 -3.26 3.13 13.46
N SER A 105 -3.04 4.43 13.69
CA SER A 105 -2.15 5.24 12.87
C SER A 105 -0.67 4.94 13.12
N ASN A 106 -0.31 4.53 14.34
CA ASN A 106 1.06 4.20 14.73
C ASN A 106 1.46 2.76 14.42
N HIS A 107 0.55 1.91 13.94
CA HIS A 107 0.95 0.65 13.32
C HIS A 107 1.78 0.98 12.08
N PRO A 108 3.10 0.70 12.08
CA PRO A 108 3.93 1.03 10.94
C PRO A 108 3.38 0.28 9.74
N LYS A 109 2.87 1.02 8.75
CA LYS A 109 2.51 0.50 7.42
C LYS A 109 3.76 0.08 6.62
N TYR A 110 4.94 0.20 7.22
CA TYR A 110 6.19 -0.21 6.62
C TYR A 110 6.39 -1.70 6.89
N PRO A 111 6.72 -2.49 5.86
CA PRO A 111 7.20 -3.84 6.09
C PRO A 111 8.30 -3.78 7.13
N SER A 112 8.34 -4.77 8.02
CA SER A 112 9.41 -4.84 9.01
C SER A 112 10.76 -4.73 8.29
N LYS A 113 11.78 -4.17 8.96
CA LYS A 113 13.14 -4.09 8.37
C LYS A 113 13.59 -5.45 7.80
N GLU A 114 13.20 -6.54 8.47
CA GLU A 114 13.46 -7.91 8.03
C GLU A 114 12.76 -8.26 6.71
N GLU A 115 11.47 -7.95 6.56
CA GLU A 115 10.74 -8.13 5.30
C GLU A 115 11.34 -7.31 4.16
N ALA A 116 11.75 -6.06 4.44
CA ALA A 116 12.36 -5.20 3.43
C ALA A 116 13.74 -5.73 2.98
N VAL A 117 14.56 -6.23 3.91
CA VAL A 117 15.83 -6.91 3.61
C VAL A 117 15.58 -8.18 2.79
N LYS A 118 14.56 -8.97 3.15
CA LYS A 118 14.19 -10.19 2.43
C LYS A 118 13.77 -9.89 0.99
N LEU A 119 12.95 -8.86 0.78
CA LEU A 119 12.53 -8.43 -0.55
C LEU A 119 13.73 -7.95 -1.38
N PHE A 120 14.59 -7.11 -0.80
CA PHE A 120 15.82 -6.65 -1.45
C PHE A 120 16.74 -7.80 -1.86
N ASN A 121 16.97 -8.78 -0.98
CA ASN A 121 17.80 -9.93 -1.31
C ASN A 121 17.19 -10.78 -2.44
N ALA A 122 15.87 -10.91 -2.47
CA ALA A 122 15.18 -11.60 -3.57
C ALA A 122 15.33 -10.84 -4.90
N GLU A 123 15.20 -9.53 -4.89
CA GLU A 123 15.45 -8.68 -6.08
C GLU A 123 16.89 -8.78 -6.56
N MET A 124 17.87 -8.74 -5.66
CA MET A 124 19.29 -8.88 -6.02
C MET A 124 19.62 -10.26 -6.58
N ALA A 125 18.97 -11.32 -6.09
CA ALA A 125 19.11 -12.66 -6.65
C ALA A 125 18.52 -12.74 -8.08
N VAL A 126 17.39 -12.08 -8.33
CA VAL A 126 16.81 -11.96 -9.68
C VAL A 126 17.76 -11.20 -10.61
N LEU A 127 18.32 -10.06 -10.16
CA LEU A 127 19.28 -9.29 -10.96
C LEU A 127 20.56 -10.07 -11.25
N ASP A 128 21.11 -10.78 -10.26
CA ASP A 128 22.29 -11.63 -10.50
C ASP A 128 21.98 -12.76 -11.49
N SER A 129 20.79 -13.38 -11.38
CA SER A 129 20.35 -14.37 -12.37
C SER A 129 20.24 -13.77 -13.77
N LYS A 130 19.69 -12.55 -13.92
CA LYS A 130 19.63 -11.86 -15.23
C LYS A 130 21.03 -11.56 -15.76
N ARG A 131 21.95 -11.08 -14.91
CA ARG A 131 23.36 -10.82 -15.26
C ARG A 131 24.09 -12.08 -15.74
N GLN A 132 23.79 -13.25 -15.17
CA GLN A 132 24.40 -14.51 -15.59
C GLN A 132 23.90 -14.98 -16.97
N HIS A 133 22.73 -14.52 -17.41
CA HIS A 133 22.08 -14.92 -18.67
C HIS A 133 21.94 -13.76 -19.65
N LEU A 134 22.90 -12.83 -19.64
CA LEU A 134 22.92 -11.71 -20.57
C LEU A 134 23.02 -12.17 -22.01
N THR A 135 22.35 -11.41 -22.88
CA THR A 135 22.33 -11.58 -24.32
C THR A 135 22.49 -10.23 -25.01
N THR A 136 22.72 -10.23 -26.32
CA THR A 136 22.80 -9.00 -27.12
C THR A 136 21.47 -8.27 -27.29
N LYS A 137 20.36 -8.86 -26.79
CA LYS A 137 19.04 -8.23 -26.75
C LYS A 137 18.79 -7.46 -25.45
N ASP A 138 19.68 -7.57 -24.48
CA ASP A 138 19.49 -6.95 -23.17
C ASP A 138 20.13 -5.55 -23.11
N PHE A 139 19.51 -4.69 -22.32
CA PHE A 139 20.05 -3.42 -21.86
C PHE A 139 20.27 -3.50 -20.34
N ILE A 140 21.35 -2.88 -19.90
CA ILE A 140 21.62 -2.68 -18.48
C ILE A 140 21.25 -1.24 -18.13
N THR A 141 20.31 -1.05 -17.22
CA THR A 141 19.94 0.26 -16.71
C THR A 141 20.95 0.68 -15.65
N VAL A 142 21.62 1.80 -15.85
CA VAL A 142 22.59 2.34 -14.89
C VAL A 142 22.24 3.77 -14.49
N GLN A 143 22.46 4.09 -13.22
CA GLN A 143 22.35 5.45 -12.70
C GLN A 143 23.73 6.07 -12.58
N ARG A 144 23.95 7.18 -13.29
CA ARG A 144 25.14 8.03 -13.13
C ARG A 144 25.01 8.83 -11.84
N LEU A 145 25.92 8.59 -10.90
CA LEU A 145 25.94 9.23 -9.60
C LEU A 145 26.60 10.61 -9.70
N GLY A 146 25.77 11.66 -9.58
CA GLY A 146 26.23 13.04 -9.63
C GLY A 146 26.55 13.63 -8.25
N ASN A 147 27.25 14.77 -8.25
CA ASN A 147 27.38 15.61 -7.05
C ASN A 147 26.11 16.44 -6.77
N GLY A 148 25.22 16.56 -7.75
CA GLY A 148 23.99 17.36 -7.70
C GLY A 148 22.73 16.61 -7.26
N LEU A 149 21.58 17.23 -7.50
CA LEU A 149 20.27 16.75 -7.05
C LEU A 149 19.67 15.66 -7.95
N SER A 150 20.01 15.61 -9.23
CA SER A 150 19.51 14.60 -10.19
C SER A 150 20.58 13.57 -10.55
N ASP A 151 20.25 12.31 -10.34
CA ASP A 151 21.00 11.19 -10.92
C ASP A 151 20.46 10.98 -12.35
N THR A 152 21.33 10.70 -13.31
CA THR A 152 20.93 10.51 -14.73
C THR A 152 20.87 9.02 -15.04
N THR A 153 19.72 8.53 -15.50
CA THR A 153 19.61 7.15 -16.02
C THR A 153 20.24 7.06 -17.40
N ILE A 154 21.04 6.02 -17.61
CA ILE A 154 21.65 5.65 -18.89
C ILE A 154 21.33 4.17 -19.14
N TYR A 155 21.08 3.82 -20.39
CA TYR A 155 20.80 2.44 -20.79
C TYR A 155 21.99 1.91 -21.58
N LEU A 156 22.59 0.81 -21.14
CA LEU A 156 23.75 0.22 -21.79
C LEU A 156 23.29 -0.93 -22.68
N LYS A 157 23.21 -0.71 -23.99
CA LYS A 157 22.90 -1.76 -24.97
C LYS A 157 24.06 -2.75 -25.03
N ILE A 158 23.81 -4.04 -24.82
CA ILE A 158 24.83 -5.07 -24.99
C ILE A 158 25.01 -5.39 -26.48
N GLU A 159 26.19 -5.13 -27.02
CA GLU A 159 26.52 -5.41 -28.42
C GLU A 159 27.17 -6.77 -28.61
N ASP A 160 28.05 -7.17 -27.69
CA ASP A 160 28.79 -8.44 -27.77
C ASP A 160 29.18 -8.94 -26.37
N ILE A 161 29.25 -10.26 -26.22
CA ILE A 161 29.66 -10.95 -24.99
C ILE A 161 30.71 -12.00 -25.35
N ASN A 162 31.95 -11.78 -24.90
CA ASN A 162 33.07 -12.69 -25.12
C ASN A 162 33.76 -13.02 -23.78
N GLY A 163 33.30 -14.10 -23.14
CA GLY A 163 33.80 -14.53 -21.84
C GLY A 163 33.50 -13.50 -20.74
N ASP A 164 34.54 -12.97 -20.10
CA ASP A 164 34.42 -11.92 -19.07
C ASP A 164 34.21 -10.53 -19.70
N GLN A 165 34.42 -10.35 -21.01
CA GLN A 165 34.32 -9.05 -21.66
C GLN A 165 32.94 -8.83 -22.29
N ILE A 166 32.31 -7.70 -21.96
CA ILE A 166 31.02 -7.27 -22.47
C ILE A 166 31.24 -5.94 -23.20
N THR A 167 30.86 -5.88 -24.48
CA THR A 167 30.86 -4.62 -25.24
C THR A 167 29.47 -4.00 -25.12
N VAL A 168 29.42 -2.76 -24.63
CA VAL A 168 28.16 -2.03 -24.42
C VAL A 168 28.16 -0.68 -25.12
N THR A 169 27.00 -0.24 -25.61
CA THR A 169 26.80 1.10 -26.17
C THR A 169 25.91 1.90 -25.23
N PRO A 170 26.41 2.98 -24.60
CA PRO A 170 25.60 3.83 -23.73
C PRO A 170 24.57 4.64 -24.54
N VAL A 171 23.32 4.62 -24.09
CA VAL A 171 22.19 5.36 -24.66
C VAL A 171 21.66 6.32 -23.58
N GLU A 172 21.83 7.61 -23.83
CA GLU A 172 21.28 8.68 -22.99
C GLU A 172 20.00 9.22 -23.64
N MET A 173 18.91 9.29 -22.88
CA MET A 173 17.64 9.82 -23.38
C MET A 173 17.68 11.35 -23.51
N THR A 174 17.09 11.88 -24.58
CA THR A 174 16.96 13.33 -24.80
C THR A 174 15.47 13.71 -24.97
N PRO A 175 14.84 14.39 -23.99
CA PRO A 175 15.40 14.84 -22.71
C PRO A 175 15.68 13.67 -21.75
N PRO A 176 16.48 13.87 -20.69
CA PRO A 176 16.71 12.85 -19.68
C PRO A 176 15.42 12.40 -18.99
N VAL A 177 15.17 11.09 -18.98
CA VAL A 177 14.01 10.46 -18.33
C VAL A 177 14.53 9.35 -17.40
N THR A 178 14.11 9.37 -16.14
CA THR A 178 14.57 8.40 -15.12
C THR A 178 14.04 6.99 -15.37
N ASP A 179 12.85 6.89 -15.96
CA ASP A 179 12.07 5.66 -16.15
C ASP A 179 11.57 5.56 -17.59
N ALA A 180 12.49 5.70 -18.55
CA ALA A 180 12.15 5.58 -19.96
C ALA A 180 11.65 4.16 -20.25
N LYS A 181 10.62 4.06 -21.08
CA LYS A 181 10.03 2.77 -21.43
C LYS A 181 10.94 2.03 -22.40
N ALA A 182 10.90 0.69 -22.40
CA ALA A 182 11.82 -0.11 -23.22
C ALA A 182 11.81 0.28 -24.70
N PHE A 183 10.63 0.51 -25.28
CA PHE A 183 10.52 0.94 -26.68
C PHE A 183 11.09 2.35 -26.94
N GLU A 184 11.05 3.27 -25.96
CA GLU A 184 11.59 4.64 -26.13
C GLU A 184 13.11 4.57 -26.22
N VAL A 185 13.71 3.72 -25.39
CA VAL A 185 15.14 3.42 -25.42
C VAL A 185 15.51 2.74 -26.74
N ASP A 186 14.68 1.83 -27.25
CA ASP A 186 14.91 1.15 -28.53
C ASP A 186 14.88 2.13 -29.70
N ASP A 187 13.89 3.02 -29.72
CA ASP A 187 13.76 4.07 -30.73
C ASP A 187 14.96 5.03 -30.68
N GLU A 188 15.39 5.41 -29.48
CA GLU A 188 16.54 6.29 -29.27
C GLU A 188 17.84 5.64 -29.74
N TYR A 189 18.08 4.39 -29.34
CA TYR A 189 19.23 3.61 -29.80
C TYR A 189 19.20 3.47 -31.32
N THR A 190 18.09 3.04 -31.90
CA THR A 190 17.97 2.79 -33.34
C THR A 190 18.24 4.05 -34.17
N ARG A 191 17.77 5.21 -33.69
CA ARG A 191 18.00 6.50 -34.35
C ARG A 191 19.48 6.89 -34.39
N HIS A 192 20.25 6.49 -33.39
CA HIS A 192 21.63 6.95 -33.19
C HIS A 192 22.69 5.84 -33.27
N ALA A 193 22.29 4.59 -33.52
CA ALA A 193 23.14 3.40 -33.42
C ALA A 193 24.45 3.50 -34.22
N SER A 194 24.43 4.16 -35.38
CA SER A 194 25.63 4.33 -36.22
C SER A 194 26.65 5.34 -35.68
N THR A 195 26.29 6.14 -34.68
CA THR A 195 27.11 7.24 -34.16
C THR A 195 27.48 7.08 -32.68
N LEU A 196 26.80 6.20 -31.95
CA LEU A 196 27.05 6.00 -30.53
C LEU A 196 28.33 5.17 -30.31
N PRO A 197 29.26 5.61 -29.46
CA PRO A 197 30.48 4.86 -29.18
C PRO A 197 30.19 3.66 -28.26
N SER A 198 30.83 2.52 -28.54
CA SER A 198 30.80 1.37 -27.64
C SER A 198 32.01 1.35 -26.69
N VAL A 199 31.78 0.85 -25.48
CA VAL A 199 32.78 0.69 -24.41
C VAL A 199 32.83 -0.77 -24.00
N LYS A 200 34.02 -1.24 -23.66
CA LYS A 200 34.24 -2.60 -23.14
C LYS A 200 34.29 -2.56 -21.61
N ILE A 201 33.47 -3.40 -20.98
CA ILE A 201 33.42 -3.61 -19.54
C ILE A 201 33.63 -5.09 -19.22
N SER A 202 34.16 -5.40 -18.04
CA SER A 202 34.20 -6.79 -17.56
C SER A 202 32.90 -7.18 -16.85
N ASN A 203 32.56 -8.46 -16.86
CA ASN A 203 31.46 -9.00 -16.06
C ASN A 203 31.72 -8.79 -14.56
N LYS A 204 32.98 -8.82 -14.13
CA LYS A 204 33.38 -8.43 -12.77
C LYS A 204 33.07 -6.95 -12.45
N GLN A 205 33.34 -6.03 -13.37
CA GLN A 205 32.95 -4.62 -13.20
C GLN A 205 31.43 -4.49 -13.12
N LEU A 206 30.70 -5.14 -14.03
CA LEU A 206 29.24 -5.13 -14.01
C LEU A 206 28.67 -5.67 -12.69
N GLN A 207 29.19 -6.80 -12.19
CA GLN A 207 28.80 -7.36 -10.89
C GLN A 207 29.07 -6.39 -9.74
N ALA A 208 30.18 -5.66 -9.78
CA ALA A 208 30.52 -4.67 -8.77
C ALA A 208 29.64 -3.40 -8.84
N ALA A 209 28.99 -3.13 -9.97
CA ALA A 209 28.07 -2.01 -10.13
C ALA A 209 26.69 -2.24 -9.50
N PHE A 210 26.28 -3.48 -9.23
CA PHE A 210 25.02 -3.77 -8.56
C PHE A 210 25.09 -3.45 -7.05
N VAL A 211 24.00 -2.94 -6.50
CA VAL A 211 23.89 -2.62 -5.07
C VAL A 211 23.96 -3.91 -4.24
N LYS A 212 24.75 -3.93 -3.18
CA LYS A 212 24.99 -5.16 -2.38
C LYS A 212 24.26 -5.21 -1.04
N ASP A 213 23.75 -4.07 -0.56
CA ASP A 213 23.19 -3.95 0.80
C ASP A 213 21.93 -3.09 0.80
N TYR A 214 20.87 -3.61 1.43
CA TYR A 214 19.60 -2.93 1.65
C TYR A 214 19.77 -1.58 2.40
N LEU A 215 20.64 -1.52 3.41
CA LEU A 215 20.89 -0.28 4.14
C LEU A 215 21.49 0.80 3.24
N THR A 216 22.14 0.37 2.16
CA THR A 216 22.70 1.27 1.16
C THR A 216 21.62 1.75 0.21
N SER A 217 20.69 0.92 -0.25
CA SER A 217 19.64 1.33 -1.21
C SER A 217 18.72 2.45 -0.70
N GLY A 218 18.55 2.60 0.62
CA GLY A 218 17.79 3.71 1.23
C GLY A 218 18.61 4.97 1.53
N ASN A 219 19.94 4.91 1.48
CA ASN A 219 20.82 6.02 1.85
C ASN A 219 21.64 6.48 0.65
N ARG A 220 21.26 7.62 0.06
CA ARG A 220 21.93 8.19 -1.12
C ARG A 220 23.44 8.38 -0.92
N GLN A 221 23.90 8.70 0.29
CA GLN A 221 25.35 8.82 0.55
C GLN A 221 26.05 7.45 0.54
N ALA A 222 25.39 6.40 1.02
CA ALA A 222 25.93 5.05 0.96
C ALA A 222 25.96 4.55 -0.50
N ILE A 223 24.92 4.84 -1.29
CA ILE A 223 24.85 4.53 -2.73
C ILE A 223 26.04 5.15 -3.44
N LYS A 224 26.31 6.44 -3.20
CA LYS A 224 27.45 7.15 -3.80
C LYS A 224 28.80 6.48 -3.51
N LYS A 225 28.96 5.78 -2.39
CA LYS A 225 30.19 5.04 -2.04
C LYS A 225 30.33 3.69 -2.74
N GLN A 226 29.22 3.12 -3.24
CA GLN A 226 29.23 1.84 -3.97
C GLN A 226 29.39 2.02 -5.48
N GLY A 227 29.19 3.24 -5.99
CA GLY A 227 29.38 3.56 -7.39
C GLY A 227 30.77 3.22 -7.89
N ILE A 228 30.86 2.71 -9.12
CA ILE A 228 32.13 2.38 -9.77
C ILE A 228 32.27 3.11 -11.11
N ASN A 229 33.50 3.30 -11.58
CA ASN A 229 33.77 3.82 -12.93
C ASN A 229 33.54 2.75 -14.00
N LEU A 230 32.26 2.41 -14.21
CA LEU A 230 31.84 1.33 -15.10
C LEU A 230 32.21 1.60 -16.56
N LEU A 231 32.04 2.83 -17.03
CA LEU A 231 32.24 3.22 -18.43
C LEU A 231 33.63 3.78 -18.74
N ASN A 232 34.56 3.74 -17.78
CA ASN A 232 35.92 4.29 -17.89
C ASN A 232 35.96 5.80 -18.26
N ASP A 233 34.91 6.57 -17.94
CA ASP A 233 34.78 8.00 -18.24
C ASP A 233 35.05 8.90 -17.02
N GLY A 234 35.45 8.30 -15.89
CA GLY A 234 35.75 8.99 -14.64
C GLY A 234 34.51 9.26 -13.77
N LYS A 235 33.32 8.83 -14.20
CA LYS A 235 32.07 8.98 -13.44
C LYS A 235 31.69 7.68 -12.74
N SER A 236 30.95 7.78 -11.64
CA SER A 236 30.50 6.62 -10.88
C SER A 236 29.10 6.18 -11.31
N TYR A 237 28.90 4.88 -11.46
CA TYR A 237 27.66 4.26 -11.92
C TYR A 237 27.22 3.14 -10.98
N ILE A 238 25.91 2.94 -10.91
CA ILE A 238 25.28 1.77 -10.30
C ILE A 238 24.32 1.14 -11.29
N ALA A 239 24.38 -0.18 -11.43
CA ALA A 239 23.42 -0.94 -12.21
C ALA A 239 22.18 -1.22 -11.36
N THR A 240 21.01 -0.88 -11.89
CA THR A 240 19.73 -0.99 -11.18
C THR A 240 18.82 -2.05 -11.77
N ASP A 241 18.94 -2.35 -13.07
CA ASP A 241 18.17 -3.41 -13.71
C ASP A 241 18.85 -3.94 -14.97
N VAL A 242 18.39 -5.10 -15.43
CA VAL A 242 18.67 -5.67 -16.74
C VAL A 242 17.32 -5.95 -17.39
N VAL A 243 17.09 -5.36 -18.55
CA VAL A 243 15.82 -5.46 -19.27
C VAL A 243 16.10 -5.99 -20.66
N ARG A 244 15.27 -6.92 -21.14
CA ARG A 244 15.31 -7.34 -22.54
C ARG A 244 14.50 -6.39 -23.40
N HIS A 245 15.08 -6.01 -24.53
CA HIS A 245 14.53 -5.01 -25.45
C HIS A 245 14.33 -5.61 -26.85
N PHE A 246 13.86 -4.81 -27.81
CA PHE A 246 13.58 -5.23 -29.20
C PHE A 246 12.55 -6.35 -29.29
N GLY A 247 11.45 -6.19 -28.57
CA GLY A 247 10.35 -7.13 -28.54
C GLY A 247 9.26 -6.71 -27.56
N PRO A 248 8.12 -7.41 -27.53
CA PRO A 248 7.18 -7.28 -26.42
C PRO A 248 7.90 -7.66 -25.12
N VAL A 249 7.53 -7.01 -24.02
CA VAL A 249 8.06 -7.31 -22.68
C VAL A 249 6.86 -7.51 -21.76
N ILE A 250 6.52 -8.77 -21.50
CA ILE A 250 5.32 -9.13 -20.77
C ILE A 250 5.61 -9.25 -19.28
N THR A 251 4.85 -8.51 -18.48
CA THR A 251 4.94 -8.51 -17.02
C THR A 251 3.58 -8.79 -16.41
N ARG A 252 3.59 -9.39 -15.21
CA ARG A 252 2.37 -9.60 -14.42
C ARG A 252 1.77 -8.26 -13.99
N ARG A 253 0.45 -8.16 -14.03
CA ARG A 253 -0.31 -7.06 -13.40
C ARG A 253 -1.27 -7.65 -12.36
N GLY A 254 -1.37 -7.04 -11.19
CA GLY A 254 -2.24 -7.49 -10.09
C GLY A 254 -3.76 -7.35 -10.34
N LEU A 255 -4.20 -7.23 -11.59
CA LEU A 255 -5.60 -7.05 -11.96
C LEU A 255 -6.13 -8.34 -12.57
N GLY A 256 -6.55 -9.28 -11.73
CA GLY A 256 -7.23 -10.50 -12.16
C GLY A 256 -8.53 -10.71 -11.41
N SER A 257 -9.36 -11.59 -11.93
CA SER A 257 -10.62 -11.98 -11.30
C SER A 257 -10.87 -13.45 -11.53
N TYR A 258 -11.52 -14.09 -10.58
CA TYR A 258 -12.01 -15.45 -10.69
C TYR A 258 -13.51 -15.41 -10.48
N GLY A 259 -14.28 -15.93 -11.44
CA GLY A 259 -15.75 -15.88 -11.41
C GLY A 259 -16.37 -17.01 -12.21
N GLY A 260 -17.07 -17.92 -11.52
CA GLY A 260 -17.69 -19.08 -12.18
C GLY A 260 -16.62 -20.01 -12.79
N PRO A 261 -16.72 -20.37 -14.08
CA PRO A 261 -15.72 -21.17 -14.78
C PRO A 261 -14.60 -20.32 -15.41
N GLU A 262 -14.56 -18.99 -15.20
CA GLU A 262 -13.63 -18.08 -15.85
C GLU A 262 -12.55 -17.58 -14.88
N LEU A 263 -11.30 -17.72 -15.32
CA LEU A 263 -10.13 -17.09 -14.75
C LEU A 263 -9.67 -15.96 -15.68
N THR A 264 -9.63 -14.73 -15.17
CA THR A 264 -9.08 -13.57 -15.86
C THR A 264 -7.72 -13.20 -15.27
N ILE A 265 -6.67 -13.24 -16.08
CA ILE A 265 -5.31 -12.86 -15.69
C ILE A 265 -4.97 -11.51 -16.32
N GLY A 266 -4.58 -10.53 -15.49
CA GLY A 266 -4.10 -9.23 -15.96
C GLY A 266 -2.61 -9.25 -16.27
N LEU A 267 -2.26 -8.82 -17.48
CA LEU A 267 -0.88 -8.69 -17.95
C LEU A 267 -0.62 -7.26 -18.46
N SER A 268 0.66 -6.94 -18.58
CA SER A 268 1.15 -5.67 -19.11
C SER A 268 2.25 -5.92 -20.14
N ASN A 269 2.25 -5.16 -21.23
CA ASN A 269 3.33 -5.12 -22.20
C ASN A 269 4.03 -3.76 -22.17
N THR A 270 5.26 -3.74 -21.69
CA THR A 270 6.09 -2.51 -21.63
C THR A 270 7.04 -2.39 -22.81
N GLY A 271 7.08 -3.39 -23.69
CA GLY A 271 7.91 -3.43 -24.89
C GLY A 271 7.15 -3.02 -26.15
N TRP A 272 7.51 -3.66 -27.26
CA TRP A 272 6.92 -3.40 -28.58
C TRP A 272 5.49 -3.93 -28.66
N PRO A 273 4.60 -3.26 -29.42
CA PRO A 273 3.28 -3.80 -29.71
C PRO A 273 3.38 -5.18 -30.34
N ALA A 274 2.47 -6.06 -29.97
CA ALA A 274 2.41 -7.41 -30.50
C ALA A 274 0.97 -7.89 -30.65
N THR A 275 0.79 -9.04 -31.29
CA THR A 275 -0.49 -9.74 -31.38
C THR A 275 -0.33 -11.16 -30.84
N ILE A 276 -1.26 -11.62 -30.03
CA ILE A 276 -1.30 -13.02 -29.57
C ILE A 276 -1.59 -13.90 -30.77
N SER A 277 -0.62 -14.70 -31.18
CA SER A 277 -0.70 -15.57 -32.36
C SER A 277 -1.04 -17.02 -32.01
N ASP A 278 -0.65 -17.47 -30.82
CA ASP A 278 -0.91 -18.82 -30.34
C ASP A 278 -0.92 -18.85 -28.81
N ILE A 279 -1.70 -19.76 -28.23
CA ILE A 279 -1.65 -20.11 -26.80
C ILE A 279 -1.74 -21.62 -26.68
N LYS A 280 -0.66 -22.23 -26.19
CA LYS A 280 -0.58 -23.68 -25.96
C LYS A 280 -0.63 -23.99 -24.47
N GLU A 281 -1.62 -24.77 -24.05
CA GLU A 281 -1.65 -25.27 -22.69
C GLU A 281 -0.65 -26.42 -22.48
N LEU A 282 0.09 -26.35 -21.38
CA LEU A 282 1.04 -27.37 -20.92
C LEU A 282 0.54 -28.11 -19.69
N THR A 283 -0.17 -27.42 -18.81
CA THR A 283 -0.80 -27.98 -17.60
C THR A 283 -2.16 -27.34 -17.41
N GLY A 284 -3.18 -28.14 -17.11
CA GLY A 284 -4.55 -27.65 -16.91
C GLY A 284 -5.52 -28.34 -17.86
N ASN A 285 -6.70 -27.74 -17.98
CA ASN A 285 -7.70 -28.05 -19.02
C ASN A 285 -8.47 -26.79 -19.41
N GLY A 286 -7.79 -25.64 -19.38
CA GLY A 286 -8.37 -24.34 -19.65
C GLY A 286 -8.53 -24.08 -21.14
N ASP A 287 -9.63 -23.42 -21.52
CA ASP A 287 -9.78 -22.88 -22.88
C ASP A 287 -9.35 -21.40 -22.92
N TRP A 288 -8.38 -21.10 -23.76
CA TRP A 288 -7.75 -19.78 -23.90
C TRP A 288 -7.97 -19.17 -25.29
N SER A 289 -8.80 -19.78 -26.14
CA SER A 289 -8.90 -19.41 -27.56
C SER A 289 -9.40 -17.99 -27.81
N ASP A 290 -10.21 -17.44 -26.90
CA ASP A 290 -10.78 -16.08 -27.00
C ASP A 290 -9.71 -14.97 -26.99
N ASN A 291 -8.48 -15.31 -26.60
CA ASN A 291 -7.37 -14.37 -26.55
C ASN A 291 -6.56 -14.34 -27.86
N LEU A 292 -6.82 -15.24 -28.81
CA LEU A 292 -6.11 -15.26 -30.09
C LEU A 292 -6.43 -14.01 -30.92
N ASN A 293 -5.43 -13.52 -31.64
CA ASN A 293 -5.46 -12.26 -32.41
C ASN A 293 -5.71 -11.00 -31.58
N GLN A 294 -5.71 -11.10 -30.24
CA GLN A 294 -5.76 -9.94 -29.37
C GLN A 294 -4.51 -9.08 -29.61
N LYS A 295 -4.74 -7.80 -29.91
CA LYS A 295 -3.66 -6.81 -29.99
C LYS A 295 -3.22 -6.47 -28.57
N VAL A 296 -1.94 -6.66 -28.32
CA VAL A 296 -1.27 -6.27 -27.10
C VAL A 296 -0.54 -4.98 -27.39
N GLY A 297 -1.13 -3.86 -26.99
CA GLY A 297 -0.51 -2.55 -27.16
C GLY A 297 0.86 -2.53 -26.50
N GLY A 298 1.85 -1.98 -27.19
CA GLY A 298 3.01 -1.40 -26.52
C GLY A 298 2.69 0.07 -26.19
N ARG A 299 3.65 0.77 -25.62
CA ARG A 299 3.75 2.25 -25.68
C ARG A 299 3.23 3.09 -24.50
N ASP A 300 2.26 2.68 -23.69
CA ASP A 300 1.84 3.55 -22.58
C ASP A 300 1.10 2.87 -21.40
N PRO A 301 1.66 2.85 -20.17
CA PRO A 301 0.94 2.42 -18.97
C PRO A 301 -0.02 3.49 -18.42
N GLY A 302 0.07 4.75 -18.88
CA GLY A 302 -0.79 5.86 -18.44
C GLY A 302 -2.21 5.79 -19.02
N LEU A 303 -2.39 5.07 -20.13
CA LEU A 303 -3.68 4.74 -20.71
C LEU A 303 -3.81 3.22 -20.68
N PHE A 304 -5.00 2.69 -20.43
CA PHE A 304 -5.29 1.25 -20.30
C PHE A 304 -4.79 0.34 -21.46
N GLY A 305 -4.15 0.87 -22.50
CA GLY A 305 -3.72 0.18 -23.72
C GLY A 305 -2.48 -0.72 -23.61
N ALA A 306 -1.56 -0.48 -22.65
CA ALA A 306 -0.45 -1.42 -22.42
C ALA A 306 -0.88 -2.68 -21.66
N THR A 307 -2.11 -2.71 -21.16
CA THR A 307 -2.57 -3.77 -20.27
C THR A 307 -3.69 -4.56 -20.91
N PHE A 308 -3.58 -5.87 -20.82
CA PHE A 308 -4.50 -6.78 -21.46
C PHE A 308 -4.85 -7.90 -20.49
N ARG A 309 -5.90 -8.64 -20.83
CA ARG A 309 -6.40 -9.74 -20.02
C ARG A 309 -6.33 -11.00 -20.84
N LEU A 310 -5.92 -12.09 -20.20
CA LEU A 310 -6.11 -13.44 -20.69
C LEU A 310 -7.27 -14.09 -19.94
N ASN A 311 -8.29 -14.52 -20.68
CA ASN A 311 -9.41 -15.26 -20.12
C ASN A 311 -9.20 -16.76 -20.38
N GLY A 312 -9.17 -17.53 -19.30
CA GLY A 312 -9.15 -19.00 -19.33
C GLY A 312 -10.47 -19.55 -18.81
N TYR A 313 -11.18 -20.32 -19.63
CA TYR A 313 -12.44 -20.96 -19.23
C TYR A 313 -12.22 -22.39 -18.75
N HIS A 314 -13.13 -22.90 -17.91
CA HIS A 314 -13.12 -24.24 -17.33
C HIS A 314 -11.98 -24.53 -16.34
N ILE A 315 -11.30 -23.48 -15.86
CA ILE A 315 -10.29 -23.58 -14.81
C ILE A 315 -11.00 -23.55 -13.46
N LYS A 316 -10.80 -24.58 -12.63
CA LYS A 316 -11.40 -24.65 -11.29
C LYS A 316 -10.57 -23.89 -10.26
N ASP A 317 -11.21 -23.43 -9.19
CA ASP A 317 -10.54 -22.82 -8.05
C ASP A 317 -9.55 -23.81 -7.42
N GLY A 318 -8.32 -23.34 -7.22
CA GLY A 318 -7.17 -24.13 -6.76
C GLY A 318 -6.49 -24.98 -7.83
N GLN A 319 -6.99 -25.00 -9.07
CA GLN A 319 -6.38 -25.78 -10.14
C GLN A 319 -5.14 -25.06 -10.71
N PRO A 320 -3.98 -25.72 -10.78
CA PRO A 320 -2.81 -25.15 -11.43
C PRO A 320 -3.01 -25.10 -12.95
N TYR A 321 -2.51 -24.04 -13.57
CA TYR A 321 -2.43 -23.89 -15.02
C TYR A 321 -1.02 -23.51 -15.45
N LYS A 322 -0.68 -23.89 -16.67
CA LYS A 322 0.56 -23.53 -17.35
C LYS A 322 0.31 -23.41 -18.83
N ILE A 323 0.56 -22.25 -19.41
CA ILE A 323 0.41 -21.97 -20.85
C ILE A 323 1.69 -21.39 -21.43
N VAL A 324 1.88 -21.58 -22.73
CA VAL A 324 2.86 -20.86 -23.55
C VAL A 324 2.11 -19.96 -24.51
N MET A 325 2.25 -18.66 -24.33
CA MET A 325 1.68 -17.63 -25.19
C MET A 325 2.74 -17.20 -26.22
N THR A 326 2.42 -17.29 -27.51
CA THR A 326 3.27 -16.82 -28.60
C THR A 326 2.76 -15.47 -29.12
N LEU A 327 3.60 -14.45 -29.02
CA LEU A 327 3.35 -13.10 -29.51
C LEU A 327 4.09 -12.85 -30.82
N LYS A 328 3.39 -12.31 -31.82
CA LYS A 328 3.98 -11.80 -33.05
C LYS A 328 4.11 -10.28 -32.96
N ASP A 329 5.34 -9.78 -32.99
CA ASP A 329 5.58 -8.34 -32.93
C ASP A 329 5.32 -7.62 -34.26
N THR A 330 5.52 -6.30 -34.28
CA THR A 330 5.33 -5.46 -35.48
C THR A 330 6.28 -5.76 -36.63
N THR A 331 7.41 -6.44 -36.39
CA THR A 331 8.35 -6.90 -37.43
C THR A 331 8.03 -8.30 -37.94
N GLY A 332 7.10 -8.99 -37.27
CA GLY A 332 6.70 -10.35 -37.56
C GLY A 332 7.50 -11.41 -36.84
N GLN A 333 8.44 -11.04 -35.96
CA GLN A 333 9.18 -11.97 -35.11
C GLN A 333 8.26 -12.54 -34.03
N LEU A 334 8.46 -13.81 -33.71
CA LEU A 334 7.72 -14.53 -32.68
C LEU A 334 8.49 -14.52 -31.36
N HIS A 335 7.77 -14.30 -30.27
CA HIS A 335 8.27 -14.27 -28.90
C HIS A 335 7.39 -15.16 -28.03
N GLN A 336 7.98 -15.99 -27.19
CA GLN A 336 7.26 -16.97 -26.39
C GLN A 336 7.34 -16.65 -24.90
N TYR A 337 6.20 -16.76 -24.23
CA TYR A 337 6.05 -16.49 -22.82
C TYR A 337 5.35 -17.65 -22.13
N GLU A 338 6.03 -18.25 -21.15
CA GLU A 338 5.45 -19.20 -20.23
C GLU A 338 4.72 -18.46 -19.10
N ILE A 339 3.44 -18.76 -18.92
CA ILE A 339 2.62 -18.23 -17.83
C ILE A 339 2.13 -19.42 -17.01
N ALA A 340 2.47 -19.43 -15.72
CA ALA A 340 2.14 -20.53 -14.81
C ALA A 340 1.58 -19.97 -13.51
N GLY A 341 0.56 -20.62 -12.95
CA GLY A 341 -0.07 -20.12 -11.73
C GLY A 341 -1.11 -21.05 -11.11
N VAL A 342 -1.64 -20.62 -9.98
CA VAL A 342 -2.82 -21.17 -9.29
C VAL A 342 -3.71 -20.00 -8.94
N ASN A 343 -4.98 -20.04 -9.35
CA ASN A 343 -5.90 -18.91 -9.22
C ASN A 343 -5.30 -17.63 -9.84
N LEU A 344 -5.32 -16.52 -9.10
CA LEU A 344 -4.80 -15.23 -9.54
C LEU A 344 -3.28 -15.09 -9.37
N ASP A 345 -2.65 -16.02 -8.64
CA ASP A 345 -1.21 -15.98 -8.41
C ASP A 345 -0.47 -16.69 -9.55
N HIS A 346 0.35 -15.93 -10.26
CA HIS A 346 1.03 -16.43 -11.45
C HIS A 346 2.40 -15.77 -11.64
N THR A 347 3.21 -16.44 -12.46
CA THR A 347 4.51 -15.99 -12.94
C THR A 347 4.49 -15.89 -14.46
N VAL A 348 5.26 -14.96 -15.01
CA VAL A 348 5.49 -14.80 -16.45
C VAL A 348 6.98 -14.93 -16.70
N LYS A 349 7.37 -15.79 -17.65
CA LYS A 349 8.76 -16.04 -18.02
C LYS A 349 8.88 -16.07 -19.55
N GLU A 350 9.79 -15.30 -20.10
CA GLU A 350 10.17 -15.41 -21.52
C GLU A 350 10.98 -16.69 -21.76
N LEU A 351 10.69 -17.40 -22.85
CA LEU A 351 11.29 -18.70 -23.19
C LEU A 351 12.50 -18.61 -24.13
#